data_AF-A0A961BMQ2-F1
#
_entry.id   AF-A0A961BMQ2-F1
#
_cell.length_a   1.000
_cell.length_b   1.000
_cell.length_c   1.000
_cell.angle_alpha   90.00
_cell.angle_beta   90.00
_cell.angle_gamma   90.00
#
_symmetry.space_group_name_H-M   'P 1'
#
loop_
_entity.id
_entity.type
_entity.pdbx_description
1 polymer ?
#
loop_
_entity_poly.entity_id
_entity_poly.type
_entity_poly.pdbx_seq_one_letter_code
_entity_poly.pdbx_strand_id
1 'polypeptide(L)'
;MVTDTDALLRLAFAGLTPRTIQTLVTRQGGVERALRAVSRRGGDDVAAQAVRVDANRRREELSVSGVRFLADSDDGFPDRLQPHDDAPRWLFVRGPVPDPGLPTVGIVGSRSATRYGLDLAYALGERAAVSGWVVVSGLARGIDGAAHRGALSASGACIGVLGCGADVV
;
A
#
# COMPACT_ATOMS: atom_id res chain seq x y z
N MET A 1 -13.94 11.47 19.77
CA MET A 1 -12.48 11.39 19.87
C MET A 1 -11.97 10.96 18.49
N VAL A 2 -10.88 11.56 18.01
CA VAL A 2 -10.24 11.15 16.74
C VAL A 2 -9.52 9.85 17.04
N THR A 3 -9.76 8.76 16.30
CA THR A 3 -8.98 7.52 16.48
C THR A 3 -7.57 7.71 15.91
N ASP A 4 -6.58 6.91 16.34
CA ASP A 4 -5.24 6.94 15.74
C ASP A 4 -5.29 6.70 14.22
N THR A 5 -6.20 5.81 13.76
CA THR A 5 -6.47 5.57 12.34
C THR A 5 -7.03 6.81 11.63
N ASP A 6 -7.96 7.56 12.25
CA ASP A 6 -8.47 8.83 11.68
C ASP A 6 -7.36 9.88 11.58
N ALA A 7 -6.53 9.99 12.62
CA ALA A 7 -5.42 10.93 12.63
C ALA A 7 -4.41 10.59 11.53
N LEU A 8 -4.13 9.31 11.31
CA LEU A 8 -3.23 8.83 10.27
C LEU A 8 -3.81 9.09 8.87
N LEU A 9 -5.10 8.84 8.67
CA LEU A 9 -5.79 9.12 7.41
C LEU A 9 -5.72 10.61 7.06
N ARG A 10 -5.93 11.49 8.04
CA ARG A 10 -5.83 12.95 7.85
C ARG A 10 -4.42 13.37 7.47
N LEU A 11 -3.41 12.80 8.12
CA LEU A 11 -2.00 13.03 7.77
C LEU A 11 -1.68 12.52 6.36
N ALA A 12 -2.17 11.34 5.98
CA ALA A 12 -1.95 10.75 4.65
C ALA A 12 -2.48 11.65 3.51
N PHE A 13 -3.56 12.41 3.76
CA PHE A 13 -4.12 13.38 2.81
C PHE A 13 -3.65 14.83 3.02
N ALA A 14 -2.68 15.07 3.91
CA ALA A 14 -2.16 16.40 4.20
C ALA A 14 -1.19 16.94 3.14
N GLY A 15 -0.80 16.13 2.15
CA GLY A 15 0.25 16.48 1.18
C GLY A 15 1.67 16.24 1.70
N LEU A 16 1.82 15.53 2.83
CA LEU A 16 3.12 15.10 3.35
C LEU A 16 3.54 13.77 2.73
N THR A 17 4.85 13.58 2.55
CA THR A 17 5.38 12.27 2.14
C THR A 17 5.24 11.25 3.28
N PRO A 18 5.11 9.94 2.97
CA PRO A 18 5.03 8.90 3.99
C PRO A 18 6.20 8.93 4.99
N ARG A 19 7.42 9.17 4.51
CA ARG A 19 8.63 9.27 5.35
C ARG A 19 8.57 10.46 6.31
N THR A 20 8.04 11.60 5.84
CA THR A 20 7.86 12.78 6.69
C THR A 20 6.85 12.50 7.79
N ILE A 21 5.73 11.86 7.47
CA ILE A 21 4.70 11.48 8.45
C ILE A 21 5.30 10.51 9.48
N GLN A 22 5.99 9.45 9.05
CA GLN A 22 6.62 8.50 9.96
C GLN A 22 7.64 9.18 10.89
N THR A 23 8.49 10.05 10.36
CA THR A 23 9.44 10.84 11.16
C THR A 23 8.73 11.70 12.21
N LEU A 24 7.60 12.32 11.85
CA LEU A 24 6.80 13.13 12.78
C LEU A 24 6.14 12.26 13.85
N VAL A 25 5.55 11.12 13.48
CA VAL A 25 4.94 10.18 14.42
C VAL A 25 5.96 9.70 15.44
N THR A 26 7.16 9.29 15.00
CA THR A 26 8.25 8.86 15.89
C THR A 26 8.72 9.99 16.80
N ARG A 27 8.99 11.19 16.26
CA ARG A 27 9.46 12.34 17.06
C ARG A 27 8.44 12.83 18.09
N GLN A 28 7.16 12.76 17.78
CA GLN A 28 6.08 13.21 18.66
C GLN A 28 5.57 12.09 19.58
N GLY A 29 6.03 10.84 19.37
CA GLY A 29 5.62 9.68 20.15
C GLY A 29 4.14 9.33 19.99
N GLY A 30 3.59 9.43 18.77
CA GLY A 30 2.21 9.04 18.47
C GLY A 30 1.56 9.82 17.32
N VAL A 31 0.55 9.22 16.68
CA VAL A 31 -0.11 9.78 15.49
C VAL A 31 -0.94 11.01 15.83
N GLU A 32 -1.75 10.96 16.88
CA GLU A 32 -2.49 12.13 17.35
C GLU A 32 -1.58 13.33 17.66
N ARG A 33 -0.45 13.08 18.34
CA ARG A 33 0.51 14.12 18.71
C ARG A 33 1.18 14.71 17.47
N ALA A 34 1.51 13.87 16.48
CA ALA A 34 2.00 14.32 15.19
C ALA A 34 1.00 15.22 14.46
N LEU A 35 -0.28 14.83 14.41
CA LEU A 35 -1.33 15.65 13.81
C LEU A 35 -1.47 17.01 14.53
N ARG A 36 -1.47 17.03 15.87
CA ARG A 36 -1.51 18.28 16.65
C ARG A 36 -0.27 19.14 16.41
N ALA A 37 0.91 18.54 16.30
CA ALA A 37 2.16 19.26 16.05
C ALA A 37 2.17 19.92 14.66
N VAL A 38 1.69 19.20 13.65
CA VAL A 38 1.48 19.74 12.30
C VAL A 38 0.50 20.91 12.36
N SER A 39 -0.64 20.75 13.04
CA SER A 39 -1.67 21.79 13.18
C SER A 39 -1.20 23.09 13.85
N ARG A 40 -0.20 23.02 14.73
CA ARG A 40 0.31 24.17 15.50
C ARG A 40 1.37 25.00 14.76
N ARG A 41 1.97 24.49 13.69
CA ARG A 41 2.96 25.21 12.86
C ARG A 41 2.28 26.24 11.94
N GLY A 42 1.36 27.03 12.47
CA GLY A 42 0.54 28.00 11.72
C GLY A 42 1.40 28.79 10.73
N GLY A 43 1.11 28.64 9.44
CA GLY A 43 1.85 29.27 8.34
C GLY A 43 2.08 28.36 7.13
N ASP A 44 2.21 27.05 7.33
CA ASP A 44 2.45 26.11 6.23
C ASP A 44 1.12 25.54 5.68
N ASP A 45 0.90 25.60 4.35
CA ASP A 45 -0.30 25.09 3.67
C ASP A 45 -0.65 23.65 4.06
N VAL A 46 0.38 22.83 4.29
CA VAL A 46 0.28 21.43 4.73
C VAL A 46 -0.40 21.27 6.09
N ALA A 47 -0.09 22.17 7.05
CA ALA A 47 -0.68 22.14 8.38
C ALA A 47 -2.17 22.46 8.35
N ALA A 48 -2.54 23.47 7.57
CA ALA A 48 -3.92 23.83 7.33
C ALA A 48 -4.67 22.70 6.60
N GLN A 49 -4.02 22.04 5.64
CA GLN A 49 -4.61 20.92 4.90
C GLN A 49 -4.90 19.72 5.81
N ALA A 50 -3.93 19.25 6.60
CA ALA A 50 -4.11 18.12 7.52
C ALA A 50 -5.31 18.31 8.47
N VAL A 51 -5.46 19.53 9.00
CA VAL A 51 -6.56 19.88 9.89
C VAL A 51 -7.90 19.84 9.18
N ARG A 52 -7.97 20.34 7.94
CA ARG A 52 -9.18 20.41 7.12
C ARG A 52 -9.64 19.07 6.56
N VAL A 53 -8.78 18.05 6.53
CA VAL A 53 -9.21 16.72 6.09
C VAL A 53 -10.27 16.16 7.04
N ASP A 54 -11.46 15.92 6.49
CA ASP A 54 -12.52 15.16 7.13
C ASP A 54 -12.29 13.66 6.89
N ALA A 55 -11.93 12.93 7.95
CA ALA A 55 -11.64 11.51 7.89
C ALA A 55 -12.85 10.66 7.46
N ASN A 56 -14.06 11.03 7.87
CA ASN A 56 -15.28 10.28 7.55
C ASN A 56 -15.60 10.43 6.06
N ARG A 57 -15.55 11.66 5.56
CA ARG A 57 -15.72 11.94 4.13
C ARG A 57 -14.67 11.22 3.29
N ARG A 58 -13.40 11.22 3.70
CA ARG A 58 -12.34 10.49 2.98
C ARG A 58 -12.57 8.98 2.97
N ARG A 59 -13.01 8.39 4.07
CA ARG A 59 -13.38 6.96 4.10
C ARG A 59 -14.51 6.66 3.13
N GLU A 60 -15.53 7.51 3.09
CA GLU A 60 -16.65 7.34 2.17
C GLU A 60 -16.20 7.41 0.71
N GLU A 61 -15.38 8.40 0.35
CA GLU A 61 -14.79 8.54 -0.99
C GLU A 61 -13.93 7.31 -1.38
N LEU A 62 -13.11 6.81 -0.45
CA LEU A 62 -12.32 5.59 -0.64
C LEU A 62 -13.23 4.36 -0.80
N SER A 63 -14.27 4.23 0.03
CA SER A 63 -15.22 3.13 -0.04
C SER A 63 -15.96 3.09 -1.38
N VAL A 64 -16.39 4.26 -1.89
CA VAL A 64 -17.05 4.38 -3.21
C VAL A 64 -16.11 3.93 -4.34
N SER A 65 -14.80 4.16 -4.22
CA SER A 65 -13.80 3.69 -5.18
C SER A 65 -13.33 2.24 -4.97
N GLY A 66 -13.89 1.54 -3.97
CA GLY A 66 -13.50 0.17 -3.62
C GLY A 66 -12.11 0.08 -2.97
N VAL A 67 -11.61 1.20 -2.44
CA VAL A 67 -10.33 1.30 -1.75
C VAL A 67 -10.57 1.33 -0.24
N ARG A 68 -9.77 0.58 0.51
CA ARG A 68 -9.76 0.58 1.97
C ARG A 68 -8.48 1.25 2.46
N PHE A 69 -8.60 2.06 3.49
CA PHE A 69 -7.46 2.54 4.26
C PHE A 69 -7.20 1.58 5.41
N LEU A 70 -5.97 1.10 5.52
CA LEU A 70 -5.54 0.14 6.52
C LEU A 70 -4.34 0.71 7.27
N ALA A 71 -4.51 0.99 8.56
CA ALA A 71 -3.41 1.40 9.43
C ALA A 71 -2.61 0.18 9.90
N ASP A 72 -1.37 0.39 10.31
CA ASP A 72 -0.49 -0.66 10.83
C ASP A 72 -0.94 -1.26 12.18
N SER A 73 -1.93 -0.64 12.82
CA SER A 73 -2.62 -1.14 14.00
C SER A 73 -3.83 -2.03 13.70
N ASP A 74 -4.26 -2.14 12.44
CA ASP A 74 -5.47 -2.86 12.06
C ASP A 74 -5.16 -4.36 11.83
N ASP A 75 -6.04 -5.27 12.28
CA ASP A 75 -5.86 -6.75 12.19
C ASP A 75 -5.61 -7.30 10.78
N GLY A 76 -5.90 -6.52 9.72
CA GLY A 76 -5.65 -6.90 8.33
C GLY A 76 -4.30 -6.46 7.78
N PHE A 77 -3.51 -5.71 8.54
CA PHE A 77 -2.24 -5.17 8.07
C PHE A 77 -1.20 -6.29 7.91
N PRO A 78 -0.44 -6.35 6.80
CA PRO A 78 0.48 -7.46 6.59
C PRO A 78 1.59 -7.52 7.63
N ASP A 79 1.56 -8.53 8.51
CA ASP A 79 2.56 -8.76 9.56
C ASP A 79 3.99 -8.83 8.99
N ARG A 80 4.14 -9.32 7.76
CA ARG A 80 5.46 -9.41 7.07
C ARG A 80 6.11 -8.05 6.82
N LEU A 81 5.36 -6.95 6.84
CA LEU A 81 5.91 -5.60 6.70
C LEU A 81 6.40 -5.02 8.03
N GLN A 82 5.80 -5.41 9.16
CA GLN A 82 6.07 -4.81 10.47
C GLN A 82 7.53 -4.88 10.96
N PRO A 83 8.34 -5.91 10.65
CA PRO A 83 9.72 -6.00 11.14
C PRO A 83 10.70 -4.98 10.52
N HIS A 84 10.29 -4.25 9.48
CA HIS A 84 11.17 -3.32 8.77
C HIS A 84 11.08 -1.90 9.37
N ASP A 85 12.23 -1.25 9.59
CA ASP A 85 12.28 0.11 10.17
C ASP A 85 11.51 1.14 9.32
N ASP A 86 11.53 0.95 8.00
CA ASP A 86 10.88 1.75 6.97
C ASP A 86 9.53 1.17 6.53
N ALA A 87 8.94 0.27 7.32
CA ALA A 87 7.61 -0.25 7.08
C ALA A 87 6.59 0.89 6.92
N PRO A 88 5.69 0.81 5.93
CA PRO A 88 4.63 1.80 5.79
C PRO A 88 3.74 1.77 7.04
N ARG A 89 3.28 2.93 7.49
CA ARG A 89 2.34 3.05 8.63
C ARG A 89 0.89 2.82 8.21
N TRP A 90 0.60 2.90 6.92
CA TRP A 90 -0.72 2.62 6.35
C TRP A 90 -0.59 2.11 4.91
N LEU A 91 -1.65 1.46 4.43
CA LEU A 91 -1.82 1.04 3.05
C LEU A 91 -3.18 1.48 2.52
N PHE A 92 -3.22 1.78 1.22
CA PHE A 92 -4.46 1.87 0.45
C PHE A 92 -4.62 0.56 -0.32
N VAL A 93 -5.69 -0.18 -0.04
CA VAL A 93 -5.89 -1.53 -0.56
C VAL A 93 -7.14 -1.59 -1.41
N ARG A 94 -6.99 -2.04 -2.66
CA ARG A 94 -8.12 -2.25 -3.58
C ARG A 94 -8.28 -3.73 -3.90
N GLY A 95 -9.50 -4.24 -3.76
CA GLY A 95 -9.81 -5.64 -3.99
C GLY A 95 -9.54 -6.55 -2.78
N PRO A 96 -9.63 -7.88 -2.99
CA PRO A 96 -9.42 -8.87 -1.95
C PRO A 96 -7.95 -8.93 -1.54
N VAL A 97 -7.70 -9.13 -0.24
CA VAL A 97 -6.36 -9.42 0.29
C VAL A 97 -6.27 -10.94 0.43
N PRO A 98 -5.27 -11.61 -0.17
CA PRO A 98 -5.06 -13.05 0.01
C PRO A 98 -4.85 -13.40 1.49
N ASP A 99 -5.12 -14.65 1.84
CA ASP A 99 -4.88 -15.15 3.20
C ASP A 99 -3.43 -14.85 3.65
N PRO A 100 -3.22 -14.11 4.76
CA PRO A 100 -1.90 -13.77 5.28
C PRO A 100 -1.01 -14.99 5.58
N GLY A 101 -1.61 -16.16 5.83
CA GLY A 101 -0.91 -17.42 6.07
C GLY A 101 -0.26 -18.01 4.83
N LEU A 102 -0.66 -17.59 3.62
CA LEU A 102 -0.11 -18.14 2.38
C LEU A 102 1.34 -17.65 2.14
N PRO A 103 2.22 -18.51 1.61
CA PRO A 103 3.55 -18.07 1.20
C PRO A 103 3.43 -17.07 0.03
N THR A 104 4.34 -16.10 -0.02
CA THR A 104 4.36 -15.06 -1.06
C THR A 104 5.71 -15.07 -1.77
N VAL A 105 5.73 -14.81 -3.07
CA VAL A 105 6.97 -14.62 -3.84
C VAL A 105 6.94 -13.31 -4.62
N GLY A 106 8.01 -12.53 -4.50
CA GLY A 106 8.24 -11.35 -5.33
C GLY A 106 8.84 -11.75 -6.68
N ILE A 107 8.19 -11.40 -7.80
CA ILE A 107 8.74 -11.63 -9.15
C ILE A 107 8.86 -10.30 -9.86
N VAL A 108 10.07 -9.73 -9.88
CA VAL A 108 10.35 -8.40 -10.42
C VAL A 108 11.35 -8.47 -11.57
N GLY A 109 11.33 -7.48 -12.46
CA GLY A 109 12.38 -7.38 -13.48
C GLY A 109 12.21 -6.24 -14.48
N SER A 110 12.83 -6.39 -15.65
CA SER A 110 12.88 -5.34 -16.67
C SER A 110 11.51 -4.98 -17.22
N ARG A 111 11.29 -3.67 -17.42
CA ARG A 111 10.12 -3.13 -18.15
C ARG A 111 10.17 -3.38 -19.65
N SER A 112 11.37 -3.63 -20.17
CA SER A 112 11.67 -3.94 -21.58
C SER A 112 12.37 -5.30 -21.64
N ALA A 113 11.65 -6.35 -21.26
CA ALA A 113 12.17 -7.71 -21.25
C ALA A 113 12.18 -8.34 -22.65
N THR A 114 13.12 -9.26 -22.88
CA THR A 114 13.12 -10.11 -24.07
C THR A 114 11.93 -11.08 -24.04
N ARG A 115 11.59 -11.66 -25.21
CA ARG A 115 10.53 -12.67 -25.27
C ARG A 115 10.78 -13.83 -24.30
N TYR A 116 12.02 -14.33 -24.27
CA TYR A 116 12.43 -15.37 -23.33
C TYR A 116 12.22 -14.97 -21.87
N GLY A 117 12.59 -13.73 -21.49
CA GLY A 117 12.37 -13.23 -20.14
C GLY A 117 10.90 -13.15 -19.76
N LEU A 118 10.03 -12.74 -20.70
CA LEU A 118 8.59 -12.72 -20.50
C LEU A 118 8.01 -14.12 -20.32
N ASP A 119 8.42 -15.07 -21.16
CA ASP A 119 7.95 -16.45 -21.10
C ASP A 119 8.39 -17.13 -19.78
N LEU A 120 9.62 -16.86 -19.33
CA LEU A 120 10.12 -17.35 -18.05
C LEU A 120 9.37 -16.73 -16.86
N ALA A 121 9.14 -15.41 -16.86
CA ALA A 121 8.39 -14.74 -15.81
C ALA A 121 6.95 -15.25 -15.70
N TYR A 122 6.29 -15.47 -16.84
CA TYR A 122 4.99 -16.10 -16.90
C TYR A 122 5.02 -17.50 -16.28
N ALA A 123 5.95 -18.36 -16.70
CA ALA A 123 6.06 -19.72 -16.19
C ALA A 123 6.37 -19.77 -14.68
N LEU A 124 7.17 -18.83 -14.17
CA LEU A 124 7.43 -18.69 -12.73
C LEU A 124 6.17 -18.28 -11.97
N GLY A 125 5.41 -17.31 -12.47
CA GLY A 125 4.15 -16.89 -11.86
C GLY A 125 3.11 -18.02 -11.81
N GLU A 126 2.97 -18.75 -12.91
CA GLU A 126 2.09 -19.92 -13.01
C GLU A 126 2.49 -21.01 -12.01
N ARG A 127 3.76 -21.39 -11.96
CA ARG A 127 4.26 -22.42 -11.04
C ARG A 127 4.12 -22.02 -9.57
N ALA A 128 4.34 -20.74 -9.24
CA ALA A 128 4.12 -20.22 -7.90
C ALA A 128 2.64 -20.37 -7.51
N ALA A 129 1.72 -19.93 -8.37
CA ALA A 129 0.28 -20.05 -8.15
C ALA A 129 -0.18 -21.51 -7.97
N VAL A 130 0.26 -22.42 -8.85
CA VAL A 130 -0.03 -23.87 -8.74
C VAL A 130 0.46 -24.45 -7.43
N SER A 131 1.57 -23.93 -6.90
CA SER A 131 2.14 -24.35 -5.61
C SER A 131 1.44 -23.71 -4.40
N GLY A 132 0.39 -22.91 -4.60
CA GLY A 132 -0.33 -22.19 -3.54
C GLY A 132 0.35 -20.90 -3.07
N TRP A 133 1.33 -20.39 -3.81
CA TRP A 133 2.02 -19.14 -3.47
C TRP A 133 1.33 -17.94 -4.12
N VAL A 134 1.28 -16.84 -3.37
CA VAL A 134 0.79 -15.55 -3.85
C VAL A 134 1.91 -14.80 -4.56
N VAL A 135 1.70 -14.41 -5.82
CA VAL A 135 2.68 -13.63 -6.59
C VAL A 135 2.54 -12.14 -6.28
N VAL A 136 3.63 -11.50 -5.85
CA VAL A 136 3.70 -10.07 -5.54
C VAL A 136 4.59 -9.37 -6.57
N SER A 137 4.10 -8.28 -7.18
CA SER A 137 4.88 -7.46 -8.13
C SER A 137 4.37 -6.02 -8.20
N GLY A 138 5.03 -5.14 -8.97
CA GLY A 138 4.68 -3.72 -9.10
C GLY A 138 3.72 -3.34 -10.22
N LEU A 139 3.02 -4.31 -10.86
CA LEU A 139 2.12 -4.09 -12.00
C LEU A 139 2.74 -3.33 -13.19
N ALA A 140 4.07 -3.28 -13.30
CA ALA A 140 4.73 -2.63 -14.42
C ALA A 140 4.57 -3.44 -15.73
N ARG A 141 4.81 -2.77 -16.86
CA ARG A 141 5.07 -3.47 -18.14
C ARG A 141 6.27 -4.41 -17.98
N GLY A 142 6.35 -5.43 -18.83
CA GLY A 142 7.47 -6.37 -18.83
C GLY A 142 7.27 -7.55 -17.88
N ILE A 143 8.29 -7.83 -17.07
CA ILE A 143 8.37 -9.01 -16.18
C ILE A 143 7.20 -9.07 -15.18
N ASP A 144 6.93 -7.98 -14.48
CA ASP A 144 5.85 -7.86 -13.50
C ASP A 144 4.49 -8.29 -14.08
N GLY A 145 4.12 -7.70 -15.21
CA GLY A 145 2.88 -8.04 -15.90
C GLY A 145 2.85 -9.50 -16.40
N ALA A 146 3.99 -10.05 -16.83
CA ALA A 146 4.07 -11.45 -17.26
C ALA A 146 3.89 -12.42 -16.08
N ALA A 147 4.52 -12.14 -14.94
CA ALA A 147 4.37 -12.91 -13.71
C ALA A 147 2.93 -12.92 -13.20
N HIS A 148 2.26 -11.76 -13.18
CA HIS A 148 0.85 -11.68 -12.83
C HIS A 148 -0.04 -12.47 -13.80
N ARG A 149 0.19 -12.38 -15.11
CA ARG A 149 -0.57 -13.17 -16.09
C ARG A 149 -0.39 -14.68 -15.89
N GLY A 150 0.82 -15.11 -15.56
CA GLY A 150 1.11 -16.51 -15.23
C GLY A 150 0.38 -16.98 -13.97
N ALA A 151 0.40 -16.17 -12.91
CA ALA A 151 -0.32 -16.51 -11.68
C ALA A 151 -1.84 -16.65 -11.92
N LEU A 152 -2.42 -15.70 -12.66
CA LEU A 152 -3.84 -15.65 -12.96
C LEU A 152 -4.29 -16.77 -13.90
N SER A 153 -3.45 -17.22 -14.84
CA SER A 153 -3.80 -18.34 -15.74
C SER A 153 -3.98 -19.66 -14.98
N ALA A 154 -3.28 -19.83 -13.86
CA ALA A 154 -3.46 -20.93 -12.92
C ALA A 154 -4.54 -20.66 -11.85
N SER A 155 -5.34 -19.59 -11.99
CA SER A 155 -6.35 -19.16 -11.00
C SER A 155 -5.76 -18.89 -9.60
N GLY A 156 -4.47 -18.55 -9.53
CA GLY A 156 -3.79 -18.16 -8.30
C GLY A 156 -4.07 -16.71 -7.90
N ALA A 157 -3.71 -16.39 -6.66
CA ALA A 157 -3.80 -15.04 -6.14
C ALA A 157 -2.54 -14.22 -6.47
N CYS A 158 -2.71 -12.92 -6.67
CA CYS A 158 -1.60 -12.00 -6.84
C CYS A 158 -1.85 -10.64 -6.19
N ILE A 159 -0.76 -9.96 -5.81
CA ILE A 159 -0.78 -8.62 -5.20
C ILE A 159 0.06 -7.68 -6.06
N GLY A 160 -0.57 -6.57 -6.50
CA GLY A 160 0.10 -5.48 -7.20
C GLY A 160 0.44 -4.33 -6.25
N VAL A 161 1.72 -3.95 -6.15
CA VAL A 161 2.19 -2.82 -5.33
C VAL A 161 2.42 -1.60 -6.22
N LEU A 162 1.54 -0.61 -6.12
CA LEU A 162 1.57 0.57 -6.96
C LEU A 162 2.47 1.68 -6.39
N GLY A 163 3.23 2.34 -7.27
CA GLY A 163 3.98 3.56 -6.96
C GLY A 163 3.17 4.85 -7.14
N CYS A 164 1.86 4.73 -7.35
CA CYS A 164 0.91 5.82 -7.58
C CYS A 164 -0.38 5.56 -6.78
N GLY A 165 -1.34 6.49 -6.85
CA GLY A 165 -2.67 6.28 -6.30
C GLY A 165 -3.40 5.10 -6.95
N ALA A 166 -4.22 4.38 -6.19
CA ALA A 166 -5.00 3.23 -6.68
C ALA A 166 -6.10 3.58 -7.69
N ASP A 167 -6.27 4.88 -7.94
CA ASP A 167 -7.15 5.54 -8.89
C ASP A 167 -6.46 5.91 -10.21
N VAL A 168 -5.12 5.80 -10.30
CA VAL A 168 -4.34 6.11 -11.50
C VAL A 168 -4.18 4.85 -12.36
N VAL A 169 -4.61 4.92 -13.63
CA VAL A 169 -4.53 3.83 -14.63
C VAL A 169 -3.46 4.12 -15.67
#